data_AF-A0A662BX83-F1
#
_entry.id   AF-A0A662BX83-F1
#
_cell.length_a   1.000
_cell.length_b   1.000
_cell.length_c   1.000
_cell.angle_alpha   90.00
_cell.angle_beta   90.00
_cell.angle_gamma   90.00
#
_symmetry.space_group_name_H-M   'P 1'
#
loop_
_entity.id
_entity.type
_entity.pdbx_description
1 polymer ?
#
loop_
_entity_poly.entity_id
_entity_poly.type
_entity_poly.pdbx_seq_one_letter_code
_entity_poly.pdbx_strand_id
1 'polypeptide(L)' 'MSEIKKLIAKELLQINAIKLNPANPFTWASGWKSPIYCDNRKILSYPKARDMVKKAFAD' A
#
# COMPACT_ATOMS: atom_id res chain seq x y z
N MET A 1 -12.13 9.40 -10.16
CA MET A 1 -11.00 8.44 -10.27
C MET A 1 -9.65 8.97 -9.74
N SER A 2 -9.23 10.22 -10.04
CA SER A 2 -7.98 10.80 -9.48
C SER A 2 -7.93 10.77 -7.94
N GLU A 3 -9.01 11.24 -7.31
CA GLU A 3 -9.01 11.46 -5.86
C GLU A 3 -9.06 10.18 -5.04
N ILE A 4 -9.76 9.14 -5.52
CA ILE A 4 -9.81 7.86 -4.82
C ILE A 4 -8.46 7.14 -4.81
N LYS A 5 -7.68 7.26 -5.91
CA LYS A 5 -6.31 6.71 -5.98
C LYS A 5 -5.41 7.37 -4.94
N LYS A 6 -5.47 8.70 -4.81
CA LYS A 6 -4.70 9.44 -3.79
C LYS A 6 -5.11 9.06 -2.37
N LEU A 7 -6.41 8.91 -2.11
CA LEU A 7 -6.93 8.55 -0.80
C LEU A 7 -6.48 7.14 -0.38
N ILE A 8 -6.60 6.16 -1.30
CA ILE A 8 -6.12 4.80 -1.06
C ILE A 8 -4.61 4.80 -0.83
N ALA A 9 -3.83 5.47 -1.68
CA ALA A 9 -2.37 5.55 -1.50
C ALA A 9 -1.99 6.15 -0.14
N LYS A 10 -2.67 7.22 0.29
CA LYS A 10 -2.48 7.83 1.61
C LYS A 10 -2.77 6.84 2.74
N GLU A 11 -3.89 6.15 2.69
CA GLU A 11 -4.28 5.16 3.70
C GLU A 11 -3.25 4.02 3.79
N LEU A 12 -2.82 3.48 2.64
CA LEU A 12 -1.84 2.38 2.59
C LEU A 12 -0.46 2.77 3.14
N LEU A 13 -0.03 4.02 2.93
CA LEU A 13 1.17 4.58 3.55
C LEU A 13 1.00 4.72 5.07
N GLN A 14 -0.13 5.25 5.53
CA GLN A 14 -0.40 5.44 6.96
C GLN A 14 -0.39 4.13 7.75
N ILE A 15 -0.98 3.06 7.20
CA ILE A 15 -0.97 1.74 7.86
C ILE A 15 0.33 0.95 7.63
N ASN A 16 1.32 1.53 6.92
CA ASN A 16 2.56 0.86 6.52
C ASN A 16 2.33 -0.44 5.72
N ALA A 17 1.25 -0.50 4.92
CA ALA A 17 1.09 -1.52 3.89
C ALA A 17 2.00 -1.21 2.68
N ILE A 18 2.26 0.07 2.43
CA ILE A 18 3.30 0.55 1.51
C ILE A 18 4.40 1.24 2.32
N LYS A 19 5.66 0.95 1.99
CA LYS A 19 6.85 1.62 2.52
C LYS A 19 7.70 2.13 1.36
N LEU A 20 8.15 3.38 1.47
CA LEU A 20 9.05 4.02 0.50
C LEU A 20 10.39 4.30 1.18
N ASN A 21 11.47 3.80 0.60
CA ASN A 21 12.83 4.06 1.07
C ASN A 21 13.79 4.16 -0.13
N PRO A 22 13.75 5.28 -0.88
CA PRO A 22 14.60 5.47 -2.05
C PRO A 22 16.08 5.60 -1.69
N ALA A 23 16.41 6.14 -0.50
CA ALA A 23 17.79 6.29 -0.04
C ALA A 23 18.41 4.96 0.42
N ASN A 24 17.60 4.05 0.98
CA ASN A 24 18.05 2.72 1.39
C ASN A 24 17.06 1.64 0.89
N PRO A 25 17.21 1.18 -0.37
CA PRO A 25 16.27 0.26 -1.01
C PRO A 25 16.12 -1.10 -0.31
N PHE A 26 14.92 -1.66 -0.36
CA PHE A 26 14.63 -3.01 0.08
C PHE A 26 15.22 -4.04 -0.88
N THR A 27 15.59 -5.21 -0.37
CA THR A 27 15.96 -6.36 -1.21
C THR A 27 14.76 -7.29 -1.28
N TRP A 28 14.19 -7.48 -2.47
CA TRP A 28 13.12 -8.43 -2.69
C TRP A 28 13.64 -9.87 -2.71
N ALA A 29 12.72 -10.84 -2.62
CA ALA A 29 13.07 -12.26 -2.63
C ALA A 29 13.82 -12.70 -3.91
N SER A 30 13.62 -12.00 -5.03
CA SER A 30 14.36 -12.21 -6.27
C SER A 30 15.80 -11.67 -6.26
N GLY A 31 16.22 -11.01 -5.17
CA GLY A 31 17.47 -10.26 -5.08
C GLY A 31 17.39 -8.82 -5.60
N TRP A 32 16.28 -8.43 -6.23
CA TRP A 32 16.10 -7.08 -6.78
C TRP A 32 16.08 -6.01 -5.67
N LYS A 33 16.81 -4.90 -5.89
CA LYS A 33 16.80 -3.73 -5.00
C LYS A 33 15.71 -2.76 -5.42
N SER A 34 14.66 -2.63 -4.61
CA SER A 34 13.50 -1.77 -4.92
C SER A 34 13.35 -0.64 -3.89
N PRO A 35 13.07 0.61 -4.32
CA PRO A 35 12.81 1.72 -3.41
C PRO A 35 11.45 1.61 -2.71
N ILE A 36 10.62 0.62 -3.09
CA ILE A 36 9.27 0.41 -2.56
C ILE A 36 9.08 -1.03 -2.09
N TYR A 37 8.38 -1.19 -0.97
CA TYR A 37 7.85 -2.46 -0.51
C TYR A 37 6.35 -2.32 -0.27
N CYS A 38 5.57 -3.29 -0.76
CA CYS A 38 4.12 -3.32 -0.64
C CYS A 38 3.66 -4.69 -0.14
N ASP A 39 2.90 -4.70 0.95
CA ASP A 39 2.20 -5.88 1.45
C ASP A 39 0.75 -5.52 1.78
N ASN A 40 -0.12 -5.67 0.79
CA ASN A 40 -1.55 -5.39 0.92
C ASN A 40 -2.29 -6.41 1.82
N ARG A 41 -1.68 -7.54 2.21
CA ARG A 41 -2.31 -8.46 3.19
C ARG A 41 -2.54 -7.75 4.52
N LYS A 42 -1.67 -6.79 4.85
CA LYS A 42 -1.80 -5.95 6.03
C LYS A 42 -3.13 -5.17 6.07
N ILE A 43 -3.72 -4.83 4.94
CA ILE A 43 -5.03 -4.14 4.85
C ILE A 43 -6.10 -4.92 5.63
N LEU A 44 -6.05 -6.25 5.63
CA LEU A 44 -7.04 -7.11 6.29
C LEU A 44 -7.12 -6.88 7.81
N SER A 45 -6.02 -6.41 8.42
CA SER A 45 -5.96 -6.08 9.86
C SER A 45 -6.53 -4.69 10.18
N TYR A 46 -6.89 -3.87 9.19
CA TYR A 46 -7.41 -2.51 9.36
C TYR A 46 -8.81 -2.41 8.75
N PRO A 47 -9.88 -2.62 9.55
CA PRO A 47 -11.25 -2.71 9.04
C PRO A 47 -11.68 -1.50 8.17
N LYS A 48 -11.28 -0.28 8.57
CA LYS A 48 -11.56 0.96 7.81
C LYS A 48 -10.90 0.98 6.43
N ALA A 49 -9.60 0.67 6.38
CA ALA A 49 -8.85 0.60 5.13
C ALA A 49 -9.39 -0.51 4.23
N ARG A 50 -9.71 -1.69 4.80
CA ARG A 50 -10.31 -2.81 4.08
C ARG A 50 -11.65 -2.43 3.45
N ASP A 51 -12.53 -1.77 4.19
CA ASP A 51 -13.84 -1.37 3.67
C ASP A 51 -13.72 -0.30 2.58
N MET A 52 -12.78 0.64 2.71
CA MET A 52 -12.50 1.64 1.67
C MET A 52 -12.06 0.96 0.37
N VAL A 53 -11.07 0.06 0.44
CA VAL A 53 -10.56 -0.67 -0.72
C VAL A 53 -11.65 -1.54 -1.35
N LYS A 54 -12.41 -2.27 -0.54
CA LYS A 54 -13.54 -3.11 -0.99
C LYS A 54 -14.59 -2.30 -1.77
N LYS A 55 -15.01 -1.14 -1.26
CA LYS A 55 -15.98 -0.27 -1.94
C LYS A 55 -15.44 0.23 -3.28
N ALA A 56 -14.22 0.78 -3.26
CA ALA A 56 -13.57 1.29 -4.47
C ALA A 56 -13.28 0.22 -5.55
N PHE A 57 -13.24 -1.06 -5.17
CA PHE A 57 -13.10 -2.19 -6.09
C PHE A 57 -14.43 -2.63 -6.73
N ALA A 58 -15.55 -2.42 -6.05
CA ALA A 58 -16.88 -2.82 -6.51
C ALA A 58 -17.55 -1.76 -7.38
N ASP A 59 -17.17 -0.50 -7.19
CA ASP A 59 -17.58 0.66 -8.00
C ASP A 59 -16.86 0.71 -9.35
#